data_AF-A0A497VK96-F1
#
_entry.id   AF-A0A497VK96-F1
#
_cell.length_a   1.000
_cell.length_b   1.000
_cell.length_c   1.000
_cell.angle_alpha   90.00
_cell.angle_beta   90.00
_cell.angle_gamma   90.00
#
_symmetry.space_group_name_H-M   'P 1'
#
loop_
_entity.id
_entity.type
_entity.pdbx_description
1 polymer ?
#
loop_
_entity_poly.entity_id
_entity_poly.type
_entity_poly.pdbx_seq_one_letter_code
_entity_poly.pdbx_strand_id
1 'polypeptide(L)'
;MGSLHAALALAWRCGGCAALWVGLIASTDVLAQGLAPAALVAAGVPAVPATPEASPPALVDAPAPPPVSGARRAAQRSSIDLLADVDGAEEVDDADVQPSETGLASWYGPGFHKRRTASGERFDMHALTAAHRTLPFGTLVCVRSQATGRGVVVRINDRGPHVANRVLDLSRGAALALGMGGLGLKPVDVFPLGSGEDTCPPKRPE
;
A
#
# COMPACT_ATOMS: atom_id res chain seq x y z
N MET A 1 -72.02 -22.96 16.90
CA MET A 1 -72.21 -23.48 15.53
C MET A 1 -71.11 -22.85 14.67
N GLY A 2 -70.12 -23.48 14.06
CA GLY A 2 -69.66 -24.87 13.99
C GLY A 2 -68.30 -24.86 13.25
N SER A 3 -67.35 -25.62 13.78
CA SER A 3 -66.43 -26.55 13.11
C SER A 3 -65.71 -26.26 11.75
N LEU A 4 -64.37 -26.34 11.84
CA LEU A 4 -63.42 -27.22 11.11
C LEU A 4 -62.89 -26.85 9.70
N HIS A 5 -61.55 -26.82 9.57
CA HIS A 5 -60.61 -27.61 8.72
C HIS A 5 -59.19 -27.00 8.92
N ALA A 6 -58.19 -27.58 9.61
CA ALA A 6 -57.31 -28.73 9.28
C ALA A 6 -56.81 -28.70 7.81
N ALA A 7 -55.55 -28.86 7.39
CA ALA A 7 -54.23 -29.21 7.93
C ALA A 7 -53.20 -28.68 6.89
N LEU A 8 -51.89 -28.54 7.12
CA LEU A 8 -50.91 -29.62 7.02
C LEU A 8 -49.54 -29.10 7.49
N ALA A 9 -48.87 -29.90 8.31
CA ALA A 9 -47.48 -29.75 8.68
C ALA A 9 -46.55 -30.30 7.59
N LEU A 10 -45.34 -29.75 7.48
CA LEU A 10 -44.17 -30.62 7.40
C LEU A 10 -42.97 -29.95 8.06
N ALA A 11 -42.56 -30.56 9.18
CA ALA A 11 -41.37 -30.26 9.95
C ALA A 11 -40.15 -30.90 9.28
N TRP A 12 -39.02 -30.20 9.25
CA TRP A 12 -37.71 -30.86 9.24
C TRP A 12 -36.96 -30.46 10.51
N ARG A 13 -36.52 -31.51 11.21
CA ARG A 13 -35.90 -31.51 12.53
C ARG A 13 -34.46 -31.98 12.36
N CYS A 14 -33.51 -31.20 12.87
CA CYS A 14 -32.18 -31.63 13.31
C CYS A 14 -31.62 -30.44 14.11
N GLY A 15 -31.09 -30.58 15.32
CA GLY A 15 -30.79 -31.74 16.13
C GLY A 15 -29.74 -31.28 17.14
N GLY A 16 -30.09 -31.34 18.43
CA GLY A 16 -29.19 -31.39 19.59
C GLY A 16 -28.41 -30.13 19.94
N CYS A 17 -27.99 -29.88 21.18
CA CYS A 17 -28.26 -30.52 22.46
C CYS A 17 -28.01 -29.44 23.52
N ALA A 18 -29.02 -29.12 24.33
CA ALA A 18 -28.86 -28.33 25.54
C ALA A 18 -28.72 -29.32 26.70
N ALA A 19 -27.60 -29.29 27.41
CA ALA A 19 -27.43 -29.98 28.68
C ALA A 19 -27.17 -28.94 29.76
N LEU A 20 -28.10 -28.93 30.71
CA LEU A 20 -28.08 -28.18 31.96
C LEU A 20 -26.84 -28.52 32.78
N TRP A 21 -26.34 -27.56 33.56
CA TRP A 21 -25.81 -27.88 34.89
C TRP A 21 -26.27 -26.85 35.93
N VAL A 22 -26.73 -27.44 37.02
CA VAL A 22 -27.42 -26.92 38.19
C VAL A 22 -26.45 -26.17 39.10
N GLY A 23 -26.93 -25.09 39.72
CA GLY A 23 -26.20 -24.36 40.75
C GLY A 23 -26.11 -25.13 42.07
N LEU A 24 -24.98 -25.01 42.75
CA LEU A 24 -24.83 -25.39 44.15
C LEU A 24 -23.97 -24.37 44.91
N ILE A 25 -24.63 -23.81 45.92
CA ILE A 25 -24.17 -22.99 47.04
C ILE A 25 -23.07 -23.65 47.87
N ALA A 26 -22.06 -22.88 48.28
CA ALA A 26 -21.40 -23.00 49.59
C ALA A 26 -20.54 -21.76 49.89
N SER A 27 -20.92 -21.02 50.94
CA SER A 27 -20.11 -20.02 51.62
C SER A 27 -19.21 -20.69 52.64
N THR A 28 -17.96 -20.25 52.78
CA THR A 28 -17.25 -20.22 54.07
C THR A 28 -16.27 -19.06 54.11
N ASP A 29 -16.48 -18.19 55.10
CA ASP A 29 -15.57 -17.15 55.58
C ASP A 29 -14.15 -17.68 55.84
N VAL A 30 -13.14 -16.91 55.42
CA VAL A 30 -11.76 -17.05 55.89
C VAL A 30 -11.33 -15.73 56.53
N LEU A 31 -10.92 -15.88 57.79
CA LEU A 31 -10.49 -14.84 58.71
C LEU A 31 -9.35 -13.96 58.19
N ALA A 32 -9.52 -12.66 58.42
CA ALA A 32 -8.45 -11.68 58.49
C ALA A 32 -7.73 -11.71 59.85
N GLN A 33 -6.39 -11.59 59.82
CA GLN A 33 -5.43 -11.08 60.82
C GLN A 33 -4.08 -11.81 60.59
N GLY A 34 -2.90 -11.21 60.43
CA GLY A 34 -2.43 -9.82 60.51
C GLY A 34 -0.90 -9.80 60.29
N LEU A 35 -0.31 -8.61 60.51
CA LEU A 35 1.12 -8.30 60.66
C LEU A 35 2.04 -8.11 59.42
N ALA A 36 2.17 -6.83 59.08
CA ALA A 36 3.39 -6.03 58.97
C ALA A 36 4.23 -6.01 57.66
N PRO A 37 4.83 -4.83 57.32
CA PRO A 37 5.40 -4.54 56.01
C PRO A 37 6.93 -4.67 56.00
N ALA A 38 7.51 -4.99 54.84
CA ALA A 38 8.94 -4.77 54.61
C ALA A 38 9.29 -4.52 53.15
N ALA A 39 10.04 -3.44 52.96
CA ALA A 39 11.08 -3.26 51.95
C ALA A 39 10.68 -3.13 50.47
N LEU A 40 10.42 -1.88 50.11
CA LEU A 40 10.94 -1.17 48.94
C LEU A 40 12.21 -1.82 48.33
N VAL A 41 12.13 -2.29 47.09
CA VAL A 41 13.28 -2.39 46.17
C VAL A 41 12.86 -1.79 44.83
N ALA A 42 13.24 -0.53 44.62
CA ALA A 42 13.20 0.13 43.34
C ALA A 42 14.29 -0.48 42.44
N ALA A 43 13.89 -1.31 41.48
CA ALA A 43 14.76 -1.69 40.37
C ALA A 43 14.82 -0.51 39.38
N GLY A 44 15.94 0.22 39.43
CA GLY A 44 16.22 1.33 38.54
C GLY A 44 16.22 0.91 37.07
N VAL A 45 15.45 1.63 36.27
CA VAL A 45 15.60 1.66 34.82
C VAL A 45 16.92 2.36 34.48
N PRO A 46 17.82 1.78 33.67
CA PRO A 46 18.97 2.52 33.19
C PRO A 46 18.50 3.57 32.19
N ALA A 47 18.67 4.84 32.56
CA ALA A 47 18.53 5.98 31.67
C ALA A 47 19.53 5.85 30.52
N VAL A 48 19.00 5.80 29.29
CA VAL A 48 19.78 5.82 28.06
C VAL A 48 20.46 7.19 27.95
N PRO A 49 21.79 7.29 27.77
CA PRO A 49 22.43 8.58 27.57
C PRO A 49 22.05 9.14 26.19
N ALA A 50 21.32 10.26 26.20
CA ALA A 50 21.12 11.11 25.03
C ALA A 50 22.50 11.65 24.59
N THR A 51 22.93 11.24 23.40
CA THR A 51 24.10 11.81 22.73
C THR A 51 23.73 13.20 22.20
N PRO A 52 24.65 14.18 22.24
CA PRO A 52 24.32 15.56 21.95
C PRO A 52 24.05 15.77 20.46
N GLU A 53 23.00 16.54 20.22
CA GLU A 53 22.51 17.07 18.97
C GLU A 53 23.64 17.83 18.25
N ALA A 54 24.20 17.22 17.20
CA ALA A 54 25.14 17.90 16.32
C ALA A 54 24.36 18.79 15.34
N SER A 55 24.61 20.10 15.43
CA SER A 55 24.05 21.14 14.58
C SER A 55 24.18 20.82 13.09
N PRO A 56 23.20 21.17 12.25
CA PRO A 56 23.27 20.90 10.82
C PRO A 56 24.33 21.78 10.14
N PRO A 57 25.20 21.24 9.27
CA PRO A 57 25.94 22.08 8.34
C PRO A 57 24.97 22.66 7.29
N ALA A 58 25.27 23.91 6.92
CA ALA A 58 24.52 24.73 5.99
C ALA A 58 24.16 24.01 4.68
N LEU A 59 22.96 24.34 4.19
CA LEU A 59 22.45 24.05 2.85
C LEU A 59 23.53 24.34 1.80
N VAL A 60 24.01 23.29 1.14
CA VAL A 60 24.65 23.43 -0.17
C VAL A 60 23.63 23.02 -1.21
N ASP A 61 23.32 23.98 -2.10
CA ASP A 61 22.42 23.82 -3.23
C ASP A 61 22.74 22.53 -4.00
N ALA A 62 21.74 21.66 -4.10
CA ALA A 62 21.80 20.55 -5.02
C ALA A 62 21.78 21.12 -6.44
N PRO A 63 22.74 20.77 -7.31
CA PRO A 63 22.70 21.19 -8.70
C PRO A 63 21.46 20.59 -9.38
N ALA A 64 20.74 21.44 -10.12
CA ALA A 64 19.63 21.05 -10.97
C ALA A 64 20.04 19.91 -11.91
N PRO A 65 19.14 18.96 -12.21
CA PRO A 65 19.42 17.93 -13.21
C PRO A 65 19.74 18.58 -14.56
N PRO A 66 20.70 18.02 -15.35
CA PRO A 66 21.06 18.59 -16.64
C PRO A 66 19.86 18.55 -17.60
N PRO A 67 19.72 19.54 -18.51
CA PRO A 67 18.75 19.45 -19.58
C PRO A 67 19.13 18.30 -20.51
N VAL A 68 18.27 17.30 -20.61
CA VAL A 68 18.40 16.26 -21.64
C VAL A 68 18.12 16.90 -23.00
N SER A 69 19.20 17.24 -23.69
CA SER A 69 19.21 17.78 -25.06
C SER A 69 18.69 16.75 -26.05
N GLY A 70 17.57 17.06 -26.68
CA GLY A 70 17.06 16.34 -27.84
C GLY A 70 18.00 16.43 -29.05
N ALA A 71 18.32 15.28 -29.62
CA ALA A 71 18.85 15.07 -30.96
C ALA A 71 18.80 13.56 -31.22
N ARG A 72 18.30 12.98 -32.30
CA ARG A 72 17.66 13.41 -33.54
C ARG A 72 16.99 12.13 -34.06
N ARG A 73 15.75 12.20 -34.54
CA ARG A 73 15.32 11.35 -35.66
C ARG A 73 14.34 12.11 -36.53
N ALA A 74 14.93 13.05 -37.28
CA ALA A 74 14.44 13.37 -38.60
C ALA A 74 14.74 12.18 -39.53
N ALA A 75 13.83 11.92 -40.47
CA ALA A 75 13.68 10.74 -41.35
C ALA A 75 12.76 9.68 -40.71
N GLN A 76 11.49 9.53 -41.11
CA GLN A 76 10.91 9.61 -42.45
C GLN A 76 9.53 10.28 -42.41
N ARG A 77 9.35 11.38 -43.15
CA ARG A 77 8.05 11.78 -43.68
C ARG A 77 7.99 11.24 -45.10
N SER A 78 7.36 10.09 -45.31
CA SER A 78 6.91 9.69 -46.64
C SER A 78 5.50 10.23 -46.82
N SER A 79 5.44 11.27 -47.64
CA SER A 79 4.30 11.76 -48.39
C SER A 79 3.30 10.67 -48.78
N ILE A 80 2.15 10.64 -48.11
CA ILE A 80 0.86 10.33 -48.73
C ILE A 80 -0.24 11.00 -47.90
N ASP A 81 -1.04 11.84 -48.58
CA ASP A 81 -2.38 12.38 -48.24
C ASP A 81 -2.52 13.17 -46.92
N LEU A 82 -2.65 14.51 -46.84
CA LEU A 82 -3.44 15.48 -47.62
C LEU A 82 -4.90 15.07 -47.86
N LEU A 83 -5.76 15.65 -47.00
CA LEU A 83 -7.21 15.88 -47.11
C LEU A 83 -8.13 14.76 -46.60
N ALA A 84 -8.42 14.83 -45.30
CA ALA A 84 -9.70 14.40 -44.73
C ALA A 84 -10.10 15.38 -43.62
N ASP A 85 -10.87 16.40 -43.99
CA ASP A 85 -11.80 17.05 -43.08
C ASP A 85 -12.85 16.02 -42.66
N VAL A 86 -12.77 15.58 -41.41
CA VAL A 86 -13.87 14.91 -40.72
C VAL A 86 -13.84 15.43 -39.30
N ASP A 87 -14.95 16.04 -38.85
CA ASP A 87 -15.28 16.31 -37.45
C ASP A 87 -15.44 14.98 -36.68
N GLY A 88 -14.41 14.14 -36.69
CA GLY A 88 -14.26 12.98 -35.86
C GLY A 88 -13.52 13.42 -34.60
N ALA A 89 -14.28 13.82 -33.58
CA ALA A 89 -13.81 13.59 -32.23
C ALA A 89 -13.60 12.08 -32.13
N GLU A 90 -12.38 11.62 -32.35
CA GLU A 90 -12.00 10.26 -32.02
C GLU A 90 -12.21 10.16 -30.53
N GLU A 91 -13.35 9.58 -30.13
CA GLU A 91 -13.47 8.98 -28.81
C GLU A 91 -12.29 8.03 -28.74
N VAL A 92 -11.25 8.46 -28.03
CA VAL A 92 -10.08 7.64 -27.75
C VAL A 92 -10.65 6.48 -26.97
N ASP A 93 -10.89 5.37 -27.68
CA ASP A 93 -11.31 4.10 -27.12
C ASP A 93 -10.39 3.89 -25.92
N ASP A 94 -10.96 3.96 -24.71
CA ASP A 94 -10.25 3.83 -23.45
C ASP A 94 -9.52 2.50 -23.52
N ALA A 95 -8.29 2.53 -24.04
CA ALA A 95 -7.59 1.34 -24.47
C ALA A 95 -7.58 0.38 -23.29
N ASP A 96 -7.92 -0.88 -23.53
CA ASP A 96 -8.00 -1.92 -22.51
C ASP A 96 -6.59 -2.22 -21.96
N VAL A 97 -6.04 -1.28 -21.17
CA VAL A 97 -4.70 -1.39 -20.60
C VAL A 97 -4.78 -2.36 -19.43
N GLN A 98 -4.37 -3.59 -19.69
CA GLN A 98 -4.23 -4.61 -18.66
C GLN A 98 -2.98 -4.35 -17.80
N PRO A 99 -3.03 -4.63 -16.50
CA PRO A 99 -1.84 -4.52 -15.66
C PRO A 99 -0.79 -5.53 -16.09
N SER A 100 0.49 -5.12 -16.08
CA SER A 100 1.58 -6.06 -16.33
C SER A 100 1.78 -7.02 -15.16
N GLU A 101 1.44 -6.56 -13.95
CA GLU A 101 1.58 -7.32 -12.72
C GLU A 101 0.52 -6.87 -11.71
N THR A 102 -0.04 -7.84 -10.99
CA THR A 102 -1.00 -7.61 -9.91
C THR A 102 -0.52 -8.35 -8.66
N GLY A 103 -0.62 -7.72 -7.50
CA GLY A 103 -0.31 -8.38 -6.23
C GLY A 103 -0.31 -7.42 -5.05
N LEU A 104 0.44 -7.72 -3.99
CA LEU A 104 0.44 -6.91 -2.77
C LEU A 104 1.55 -5.88 -2.77
N ALA A 105 1.23 -4.66 -2.35
CA ALA A 105 2.21 -3.63 -2.04
C ALA A 105 2.32 -3.39 -0.54
N SER A 106 3.54 -3.13 -0.09
CA SER A 106 3.83 -2.45 1.20
C SER A 106 4.43 -1.07 0.93
N TRP A 107 4.78 -0.37 2.01
CA TRP A 107 5.59 0.84 1.95
C TRP A 107 6.69 0.81 3.02
N TYR A 108 7.76 1.55 2.79
CA TYR A 108 8.92 1.61 3.68
C TYR A 108 8.58 2.26 5.02
N GLY A 109 8.74 1.50 6.11
CA GLY A 109 8.56 1.99 7.46
C GLY A 109 9.51 3.14 7.87
N PRO A 110 9.37 3.66 9.10
CA PRO A 110 10.29 4.66 9.62
C PRO A 110 11.75 4.12 9.64
N GLY A 111 12.73 5.03 9.48
CA GLY A 111 14.16 4.70 9.58
C GLY A 111 14.89 4.39 8.26
N PHE A 112 14.20 4.43 7.12
CA PHE A 112 14.85 4.24 5.81
C PHE A 112 15.32 5.55 5.16
N HIS A 113 14.80 6.70 5.59
CA HIS A 113 15.11 8.00 4.99
C HIS A 113 16.63 8.27 4.93
N LYS A 114 17.10 8.78 3.79
CA LYS A 114 18.49 9.11 3.46
C LYS A 114 19.46 7.92 3.38
N ARG A 115 18.99 6.67 3.56
CA ARG A 115 19.78 5.47 3.26
C ARG A 115 20.00 5.33 1.75
N ARG A 116 21.06 4.65 1.35
CA ARG A 116 21.31 4.38 -0.07
C ARG A 116 20.36 3.31 -0.59
N THR A 117 19.75 3.54 -1.74
CA THR A 117 18.98 2.54 -2.51
C THR A 117 19.91 1.74 -3.42
N ALA A 118 19.38 0.69 -4.05
CA ALA A 118 20.10 -0.10 -5.04
C ALA A 118 20.45 0.68 -6.33
N SER A 119 19.75 1.78 -6.66
CA SER A 119 20.18 2.67 -7.75
C SER A 119 21.38 3.55 -7.38
N GLY A 120 21.74 3.60 -6.10
CA GLY A 120 22.81 4.45 -5.56
C GLY A 120 22.34 5.82 -5.06
N GLU A 121 21.10 6.19 -5.34
CA GLU A 121 20.46 7.41 -4.82
C GLU A 121 20.20 7.32 -3.31
N ARG A 122 20.00 8.46 -2.64
CA ARG A 122 19.50 8.48 -1.27
C ARG A 122 17.98 8.36 -1.28
N PHE A 123 17.44 7.43 -0.51
CA PHE A 123 16.00 7.24 -0.36
C PHE A 123 15.35 8.46 0.27
N ASP A 124 14.40 9.07 -0.43
CA ASP A 124 13.50 10.07 0.11
C ASP A 124 12.13 9.43 0.36
N MET A 125 11.65 9.50 1.61
CA MET A 125 10.35 8.92 1.96
C MET A 125 9.18 9.76 1.44
N HIS A 126 9.41 11.02 1.09
CA HIS A 126 8.39 11.94 0.59
C HIS A 126 8.29 11.95 -0.94
N ALA A 127 9.31 11.46 -1.64
CA ALA A 127 9.31 11.33 -3.09
C ALA A 127 8.31 10.26 -3.57
N LEU A 128 7.99 10.27 -4.86
CA LEU A 128 7.17 9.25 -5.52
C LEU A 128 8.05 8.16 -6.12
N THR A 129 8.61 7.32 -5.27
CA THR A 129 9.48 6.22 -5.70
C THR A 129 9.04 4.87 -5.13
N ALA A 130 9.52 3.78 -5.73
CA ALA A 130 9.25 2.42 -5.30
C ALA A 130 10.45 1.47 -5.53
N ALA A 131 10.48 0.39 -4.75
CA ALA A 131 11.36 -0.75 -4.97
C ALA A 131 10.63 -1.82 -5.78
N HIS A 132 11.31 -2.38 -6.77
CA HIS A 132 10.80 -3.48 -7.60
C HIS A 132 11.90 -4.48 -7.94
N ARG A 133 11.54 -5.77 -8.12
CA ARG A 133 12.52 -6.86 -8.25
C ARG A 133 13.33 -6.77 -9.53
N THR A 134 12.64 -6.60 -10.66
CA THR A 134 13.21 -6.83 -12.00
C THR A 134 13.19 -5.59 -12.89
N LEU A 135 12.16 -4.74 -12.77
CA LEU A 135 12.07 -3.50 -13.54
C LEU A 135 13.36 -2.66 -13.48
N PRO A 136 13.82 -2.12 -14.64
CA PRO A 136 14.97 -1.23 -14.69
C PRO A 136 14.83 -0.03 -13.75
N PHE A 137 15.96 0.49 -13.26
CA PHE A 137 15.94 1.74 -12.52
C PHE A 137 15.59 2.90 -13.45
N GLY A 138 14.82 3.86 -12.94
CA GLY A 138 14.32 5.00 -13.71
C GLY A 138 13.02 4.74 -14.45
N THR A 139 12.56 3.49 -14.56
CA THR A 139 11.25 3.17 -15.13
C THR A 139 10.15 3.85 -14.31
N LEU A 140 9.23 4.51 -15.02
CA LEU A 140 8.00 5.03 -14.45
C LEU A 140 6.92 3.94 -14.54
N VAL A 141 6.21 3.75 -13.44
CA VAL A 141 5.07 2.85 -13.38
C VAL A 141 3.91 3.57 -12.74
N CYS A 142 2.72 3.41 -13.30
CA CYS A 142 1.50 3.69 -12.57
C CYS A 142 1.20 2.50 -11.64
N VAL A 143 0.99 2.80 -10.37
CA VAL A 143 0.47 1.84 -9.40
C VAL A 143 -0.95 2.27 -9.07
N ARG A 144 -1.90 1.34 -9.16
CA ARG A 144 -3.29 1.57 -8.79
C ARG A 144 -3.67 0.70 -7.62
N SER A 145 -4.26 1.30 -6.57
CA SER A 145 -4.80 0.54 -5.46
C SER A 145 -6.16 -0.03 -5.83
N GLN A 146 -6.33 -1.34 -5.70
CA GLN A 146 -7.64 -1.98 -5.89
C GLN A 146 -8.63 -1.63 -4.77
N ALA A 147 -8.11 -1.26 -3.59
CA ALA A 147 -8.94 -0.93 -2.43
C ALA A 147 -9.53 0.48 -2.50
N THR A 148 -8.80 1.45 -3.04
CA THR A 148 -9.23 2.86 -3.11
C THR A 148 -9.57 3.32 -4.52
N GLY A 149 -9.21 2.56 -5.55
CA GLY A 149 -9.31 2.95 -6.96
C GLY A 149 -8.31 4.04 -7.39
N ARG A 150 -7.50 4.56 -6.46
CA ARG A 150 -6.56 5.65 -6.72
C ARG A 150 -5.32 5.13 -7.44
N GLY A 151 -4.79 5.92 -8.36
CA GLY A 151 -3.53 5.68 -9.06
C GLY A 151 -2.46 6.69 -8.67
N VAL A 152 -1.20 6.26 -8.66
CA VAL A 152 -0.03 7.15 -8.52
C VAL A 152 1.09 6.67 -9.45
N VAL A 153 1.76 7.61 -10.11
CA VAL A 153 2.97 7.31 -10.88
C VAL A 153 4.17 7.37 -9.96
N VAL A 154 4.99 6.32 -9.99
CA VAL A 154 6.22 6.22 -9.21
C VAL A 154 7.39 5.83 -10.09
N ARG A 155 8.58 6.28 -9.69
CA ARG A 155 9.85 5.88 -10.31
C ARG A 155 10.48 4.72 -9.56
N ILE A 156 10.94 3.71 -10.28
CA ILE A 156 11.71 2.61 -9.70
C ILE A 156 13.14 3.08 -9.41
N ASN A 157 13.56 3.06 -8.15
CA ASN A 157 14.92 3.46 -7.75
C ASN A 157 15.58 2.47 -6.77
N ASP A 158 14.93 1.35 -6.49
CA ASP A 158 15.43 0.38 -5.52
C ASP A 158 15.05 -1.06 -5.87
N ARG A 159 15.64 -2.04 -5.17
CA ARG A 159 15.41 -3.47 -5.37
C ARG A 159 14.70 -4.11 -4.19
N GLY A 160 13.89 -5.11 -4.50
CA GLY A 160 12.98 -5.77 -3.57
C GLY A 160 11.54 -5.70 -4.10
N PRO A 161 10.54 -6.17 -3.36
CA PRO A 161 10.64 -6.94 -2.11
C PRO A 161 11.21 -8.35 -2.33
N HIS A 162 12.02 -8.84 -1.39
CA HIS A 162 12.62 -10.20 -1.48
C HIS A 162 11.74 -11.32 -0.89
N VAL A 163 10.54 -10.99 -0.39
CA VAL A 163 9.58 -12.00 0.09
C VAL A 163 8.58 -12.36 -1.01
N ALA A 164 8.07 -13.58 -1.00
CA ALA A 164 6.99 -13.98 -1.89
C ALA A 164 5.71 -13.15 -1.63
N ASN A 165 4.85 -13.04 -2.65
CA ASN A 165 3.51 -12.42 -2.60
C ASN A 165 3.43 -10.90 -2.51
N ARG A 166 4.55 -10.16 -2.53
CA ARG A 166 4.53 -8.70 -2.73
C ARG A 166 5.11 -8.33 -4.08
N VAL A 167 4.58 -7.33 -4.75
CA VAL A 167 5.06 -6.92 -6.08
C VAL A 167 5.98 -5.71 -5.97
N LEU A 168 5.71 -4.80 -5.03
CA LEU A 168 6.50 -3.58 -4.82
C LEU A 168 6.46 -3.07 -3.39
N ASP A 169 7.48 -2.28 -3.02
CA ASP A 169 7.53 -1.51 -1.77
C ASP A 169 7.56 -0.01 -2.11
N LEU A 170 6.54 0.73 -1.68
CA LEU A 170 6.38 2.16 -1.96
C LEU A 170 7.14 3.04 -0.96
N SER A 171 7.50 4.24 -1.40
CA SER A 171 7.75 5.38 -0.51
C SER A 171 6.50 5.76 0.29
N ARG A 172 6.70 6.45 1.43
CA ARG A 172 5.58 6.93 2.26
C ARG A 172 4.72 7.95 1.50
N GLY A 173 5.34 8.82 0.70
CA GLY A 173 4.65 9.78 -0.16
C GLY A 173 3.71 9.10 -1.15
N ALA A 174 4.22 8.10 -1.89
CA ALA A 174 3.40 7.33 -2.82
C ALA A 174 2.29 6.54 -2.13
N ALA A 175 2.58 5.94 -0.97
CA ALA A 175 1.57 5.22 -0.19
C ALA A 175 0.42 6.14 0.26
N LEU A 176 0.72 7.36 0.73
CA LEU A 176 -0.30 8.34 1.08
C LEU A 176 -1.13 8.77 -0.13
N ALA A 177 -0.49 8.96 -1.29
CA ALA A 177 -1.17 9.30 -2.54
C ALA A 177 -2.12 8.19 -3.02
N LEU A 178 -1.85 6.92 -2.69
CA LEU A 178 -2.76 5.79 -2.95
C LEU A 178 -3.83 5.57 -1.89
N GLY A 179 -3.81 6.31 -0.78
CA GLY A 179 -4.67 6.05 0.37
C GLY A 179 -4.24 4.81 1.18
N MET A 180 -2.96 4.47 1.15
CA MET A 180 -2.33 3.35 1.87
C MET A 180 -1.49 3.82 3.07
N GLY A 181 -1.81 4.96 3.67
CA GLY A 181 -1.03 5.54 4.78
C GLY A 181 -1.05 4.73 6.09
N GLY A 182 -2.00 3.81 6.24
CA GLY A 182 -2.06 2.89 7.37
C GLY A 182 -1.02 1.78 7.29
N LEU A 183 -0.92 0.99 8.36
CA LEU A 183 -0.11 -0.22 8.35
C LEU A 183 -0.78 -1.32 7.51
N GLY A 184 0.04 -2.19 6.93
CA GLY A 184 -0.41 -3.40 6.26
C GLY A 184 -0.11 -3.44 4.77
N LEU A 185 -0.51 -4.55 4.16
CA LEU A 185 -0.39 -4.82 2.73
C LEU A 185 -1.69 -4.43 2.03
N LYS A 186 -1.59 -3.94 0.79
CA LYS A 186 -2.77 -3.65 -0.03
C LYS A 186 -2.64 -4.25 -1.42
N PRO A 187 -3.73 -4.78 -2.00
CA PRO A 187 -3.74 -5.23 -3.38
C PRO A 187 -3.60 -4.03 -4.33
N VAL A 188 -2.71 -4.18 -5.31
CA VAL A 188 -2.40 -3.18 -6.32
C VAL A 188 -2.24 -3.81 -7.69
N ASP A 189 -2.49 -2.97 -8.70
CA ASP A 189 -2.21 -3.24 -10.11
C ASP A 189 -1.05 -2.33 -10.56
N VAL A 190 -0.15 -2.86 -11.36
CA VAL A 190 1.05 -2.16 -11.85
C VAL A 190 1.01 -2.06 -13.37
N PHE A 191 1.21 -0.83 -13.87
CA PHE A 191 1.21 -0.49 -15.29
C PHE A 191 2.54 0.19 -15.62
N PRO A 192 3.43 -0.46 -16.38
CA PRO A 192 4.61 0.19 -16.92
C PRO A 192 4.16 1.32 -17.85
N LEU A 193 4.74 2.51 -17.65
CA LEU A 193 4.47 3.65 -18.51
C LEU A 193 5.54 3.74 -19.60
N GLY A 194 5.10 4.08 -20.81
CA GLY A 194 5.96 4.36 -21.94
C GLY A 194 6.68 5.70 -21.80
N SER A 195 7.55 5.98 -22.78
CA SER A 195 8.35 7.20 -22.79
C SER A 195 7.46 8.42 -23.07
N GLY A 196 7.22 9.24 -22.05
CA GLY A 196 6.41 10.46 -22.13
C GLY A 196 5.04 10.37 -21.47
N GLU A 197 4.67 9.21 -20.93
CA GLU A 197 3.45 9.03 -20.15
C GLU A 197 3.72 9.32 -18.67
N ASP A 198 2.94 10.23 -18.08
CA ASP A 198 3.06 10.66 -16.69
C ASP A 198 1.76 10.47 -15.87
N THR A 199 0.75 9.89 -16.50
CA THR A 199 -0.60 9.73 -15.94
C THR A 199 -0.98 8.25 -15.91
N CYS A 200 -1.73 7.88 -14.88
CA CYS A 200 -2.25 6.54 -14.73
C CYS A 200 -3.38 6.25 -15.73
N PRO A 201 -3.43 5.06 -16.35
CA PRO A 201 -4.56 4.68 -17.18
C PRO A 201 -5.87 4.69 -16.38
N PRO A 202 -6.99 5.06 -17.01
CA PRO A 202 -8.29 5.12 -16.35
C PRO A 202 -8.69 3.75 -15.78
N LYS A 203 -9.52 3.77 -14.73
CA LYS A 203 -10.10 2.52 -14.20
C LYS A 203 -11.17 2.07 -15.20
N ARG A 204 -11.16 0.78 -15.58
CA ARG A 204 -12.22 0.18 -16.38
C ARG A 204 -13.57 0.32 -15.65
N PRO A 205 -14.67 0.69 -16.35
CA PRO A 205 -16.02 0.56 -15.79
C PRO A 205 -16.31 -0.93 -15.48
N GLU A 206 -16.99 -1.18 -14.35
CA GLU A 206 -17.38 -2.53 -13.89
C GLU A 206 -18.65 -3.03 -14.57
#